data_AF-W4JYZ0-F1
#
_entry.id   AF-W4JYZ0-F1
#
_cell.length_a   1.000
_cell.length_b   1.000
_cell.length_c   1.000
_cell.angle_alpha   90.00
_cell.angle_beta   90.00
_cell.angle_gamma   90.00
#
_symmetry.space_group_name_H-M   'P 1'
#
loop_
_entity.id
_entity.type
_entity.pdbx_description
1 polymer ?
#
loop_
_entity_poly.entity_id
_entity_poly.type
_entity_poly.pdbx_seq_one_letter_code
_entity_poly.pdbx_strand_id
1 'polypeptide(L)'
;MTSLLTPAADDSDFGPPFDDADADIILRSSDGFRFHVYKVILSKASPFFRDMFSIPQPKSDTASTATSIEQALHVIPVSEDKSTLASLLKLCYPLEEYPVFTIPEVLLLAAAAKKYDMDRAYQASSQFFARSPALAAYPATAYGIACKHHLEEEARIAALQCLNRPMSLEDLSTEMQEVDGRALYCLWQYHRKCADKASSLATEFSWIERRSDEIWNWAKANTENCRCDKKTVRVANGEDWLAREWWTSYMERAREGLTKTPASTTVTALRILYPSIEKAGPCGVCCQLAAEAMISFSNHFAKQVDLQIAQVS
;
A
#
# COMPACT_ATOMS: atom_id res chain seq x y z
N MET A 1 -7.54 41.13 -8.87
CA MET A 1 -7.73 40.20 -10.00
C MET A 1 -6.39 40.06 -10.70
N THR A 2 -5.55 39.19 -10.17
CA THR A 2 -4.17 38.99 -10.64
C THR A 2 -4.23 37.96 -11.75
N SER A 3 -3.99 38.41 -12.98
CA SER A 3 -3.89 37.56 -14.17
C SER A 3 -2.69 36.61 -13.98
N LEU A 4 -2.97 35.32 -13.80
CA LEU A 4 -1.96 34.27 -13.86
C LEU A 4 -1.65 34.03 -15.34
N LEU A 5 -0.58 34.66 -15.82
CA LEU A 5 0.07 34.29 -17.07
C LEU A 5 0.59 32.86 -16.92
N THR A 6 -0.07 31.91 -17.57
CA THR A 6 0.48 30.59 -17.87
C THR A 6 1.78 30.81 -18.66
N PRO A 7 2.94 30.27 -18.23
CA PRO A 7 4.14 30.36 -19.05
C PRO A 7 3.89 29.64 -20.37
N ALA A 8 4.31 30.23 -21.48
CA ALA A 8 4.22 29.62 -22.79
C ALA A 8 4.94 28.27 -22.77
N ALA A 9 4.28 27.21 -23.23
CA ALA A 9 4.90 25.91 -23.43
C ALA A 9 5.96 26.04 -24.54
N ASP A 10 7.21 26.35 -24.17
CA ASP A 10 8.19 25.28 -23.97
C ASP A 10 8.24 24.14 -24.99
N ASP A 11 8.06 24.33 -26.30
CA ASP A 11 7.92 23.23 -27.29
C ASP A 11 9.27 22.55 -27.61
N SER A 12 9.94 22.11 -26.55
CA SER A 12 11.30 21.57 -26.53
C SER A 12 11.29 20.05 -26.66
N ASP A 13 12.27 19.51 -27.38
CA ASP A 13 12.50 18.08 -27.42
C ASP A 13 13.03 17.58 -26.06
N PHE A 14 12.61 16.38 -25.67
CA PHE A 14 13.04 15.76 -24.41
C PHE A 14 14.55 15.46 -24.40
N GLY A 15 15.12 15.08 -25.54
CA GLY A 15 16.51 14.64 -25.70
C GLY A 15 16.66 13.11 -25.57
N PRO A 16 17.91 12.61 -25.47
CA PRO A 16 18.16 11.18 -25.40
C PRO A 16 17.49 10.54 -24.17
N PRO A 17 16.90 9.34 -24.31
CA PRO A 17 16.91 8.45 -25.48
C PRO A 17 15.65 8.59 -26.37
N PHE A 18 14.96 9.74 -26.37
CA PHE A 18 13.71 9.97 -27.11
C PHE A 18 13.84 11.14 -28.10
N ASP A 19 14.97 11.20 -28.81
CA ASP A 19 15.34 12.19 -29.82
C ASP A 19 15.82 11.55 -31.14
N ASP A 20 15.43 10.31 -31.39
CA ASP A 20 15.81 9.57 -32.60
C ASP A 20 15.25 10.23 -33.86
N ALA A 21 16.15 10.54 -34.81
CA ALA A 21 15.79 11.23 -36.06
C ALA A 21 14.91 10.41 -37.01
N ASP A 22 14.86 9.08 -36.84
CA ASP A 22 14.04 8.16 -37.62
C ASP A 22 12.73 7.75 -36.91
N ALA A 23 12.38 8.40 -35.80
CA ALA A 23 11.10 8.24 -35.14
C ALA A 23 9.93 8.50 -36.10
N ASP A 24 8.85 7.71 -35.98
CA ASP A 24 7.68 7.77 -36.87
C ASP A 24 6.45 8.42 -36.21
N ILE A 25 6.61 8.89 -34.96
CA ILE A 25 5.59 9.62 -34.21
C ILE A 25 6.19 10.46 -33.07
N ILE A 26 5.49 11.54 -32.70
CA ILE A 26 5.85 12.37 -31.55
C ILE A 26 4.73 12.30 -30.52
N LEU A 27 5.05 11.93 -29.28
CA LEU A 27 4.17 12.16 -28.13
C LEU A 27 4.56 13.50 -27.49
N ARG A 28 3.58 14.37 -27.24
CA ARG A 28 3.80 15.64 -26.55
C ARG A 28 3.18 15.61 -25.16
N SER A 29 4.00 15.77 -24.12
CA SER A 29 3.55 15.81 -22.73
C SER A 29 2.69 17.05 -22.44
N SER A 30 2.00 17.04 -21.30
CA SER A 30 1.14 18.16 -20.89
C SER A 30 1.92 19.45 -20.61
N ASP A 31 3.20 19.33 -20.24
CA ASP A 31 4.14 20.44 -20.01
C ASP A 31 4.95 20.82 -21.25
N GLY A 32 4.59 20.30 -22.43
CA GLY A 32 5.07 20.77 -23.73
C GLY A 32 6.28 20.04 -24.31
N PHE A 33 6.83 19.04 -23.62
CA PHE A 33 8.00 18.31 -24.11
C PHE A 33 7.62 17.27 -25.17
N ARG A 34 8.44 17.19 -26.21
CA ARG A 34 8.28 16.25 -27.32
C ARG A 34 9.16 15.02 -27.15
N PHE A 35 8.56 13.86 -27.34
CA PHE A 35 9.20 12.56 -27.28
C PHE A 35 9.12 11.91 -28.65
N HIS A 36 10.27 11.76 -29.31
CA HIS A 36 10.40 11.09 -30.60
C HIS A 36 10.45 9.59 -30.34
N VAL A 37 9.41 8.88 -30.80
CA VAL A 37 9.18 7.47 -30.45
C VAL A 37 8.69 6.68 -31.66
N TYR A 38 8.62 5.35 -31.53
CA TYR A 38 8.19 4.44 -32.59
C TYR A 38 6.81 3.84 -32.33
N LYS A 39 5.90 3.96 -33.31
CA LYS A 39 4.56 3.35 -33.31
C LYS A 39 4.61 1.85 -33.08
N VAL A 40 5.60 1.16 -33.64
CA VAL A 40 5.72 -0.30 -33.50
C VAL A 40 5.95 -0.71 -32.04
N ILE A 41 6.77 0.03 -31.30
CA ILE A 41 7.06 -0.26 -29.89
C ILE A 41 5.81 0.04 -29.05
N LEU A 42 5.22 1.22 -29.23
CA LEU A 42 3.98 1.59 -28.54
C LEU A 42 2.84 0.61 -28.84
N SER A 43 2.66 0.18 -30.07
CA SER A 43 1.61 -0.79 -30.47
C SER A 43 1.82 -2.18 -29.86
N LYS A 44 3.08 -2.57 -29.59
CA LYS A 44 3.40 -3.83 -28.91
C LYS A 44 3.22 -3.73 -27.40
N ALA A 45 3.50 -2.56 -26.83
CA ALA A 45 3.35 -2.31 -25.39
C ALA A 45 1.91 -2.01 -24.97
N SER A 46 1.09 -1.46 -25.88
CA SER A 46 -0.23 -0.90 -25.59
C SER A 46 -1.25 -1.24 -26.69
N PRO A 47 -2.29 -2.03 -26.35
CA PRO A 47 -3.48 -2.18 -27.18
C PRO A 47 -4.13 -0.84 -27.55
N PHE A 48 -4.22 0.10 -26.59
CA PHE A 48 -4.75 1.44 -26.82
C PHE A 48 -4.04 2.15 -27.99
N PHE A 49 -2.71 2.22 -27.96
CA PHE A 49 -1.95 2.88 -29.01
C PHE A 49 -2.03 2.13 -30.34
N ARG A 50 -1.98 0.79 -30.31
CA ARG A 50 -2.16 -0.04 -31.52
C ARG A 50 -3.48 0.27 -32.22
N ASP A 51 -4.57 0.30 -31.45
CA ASP A 51 -5.91 0.50 -31.98
C ASP A 51 -6.07 1.96 -32.45
N MET A 52 -5.54 2.93 -31.71
CA MET A 52 -5.51 4.35 -32.11
C MET A 52 -4.76 4.56 -33.43
N PHE A 53 -3.61 3.92 -33.64
CA PHE A 53 -2.86 4.04 -34.89
C PHE A 53 -3.51 3.32 -36.08
N SER A 54 -4.44 2.39 -35.83
CA SER A 54 -5.17 1.68 -36.88
C SER A 54 -6.29 2.51 -37.51
N ILE A 55 -6.72 3.59 -36.85
CA ILE A 55 -7.81 4.46 -37.32
C ILE A 55 -7.32 5.28 -38.52
N PRO A 56 -7.97 5.18 -39.70
CA PRO A 56 -7.61 6.00 -40.85
C PRO A 56 -7.78 7.48 -40.53
N GLN A 57 -6.70 8.26 -40.60
CA GLN A 57 -6.82 9.71 -40.46
C GLN A 57 -7.41 10.32 -41.74
N PRO A 58 -8.33 11.29 -41.63
CA PRO A 58 -8.82 12.04 -42.77
C PRO A 58 -7.63 12.74 -43.44
N LYS A 59 -7.48 12.55 -44.76
CA LYS A 59 -6.41 13.21 -45.53
C LYS A 59 -6.59 14.71 -45.41
N SER A 60 -5.62 15.38 -44.82
CA SER A 60 -5.57 16.84 -44.78
C SER A 60 -5.20 17.32 -46.18
N ASP A 61 -6.14 17.94 -46.91
CA ASP A 61 -5.94 18.46 -48.26
C ASP A 61 -5.02 19.72 -48.33
N THR A 62 -4.27 20.02 -47.26
CA THR A 62 -3.29 21.12 -47.23
C THR A 62 -1.91 20.62 -47.64
N ALA A 63 -1.80 20.09 -48.84
CA ALA A 63 -0.53 20.07 -49.58
C ALA A 63 -0.31 21.48 -50.15
N SER A 64 0.11 22.40 -49.30
CA SER A 64 0.55 23.73 -49.75
C SER A 64 1.74 24.15 -48.90
N THR A 65 2.93 23.95 -49.46
CA THR A 65 4.21 24.58 -49.07
C THR A 65 4.68 24.36 -47.62
N ALA A 66 5.27 23.20 -47.35
CA ALA A 66 6.23 23.04 -46.26
C ALA A 66 7.46 22.30 -46.79
N THR A 67 8.52 23.05 -47.07
CA THR A 67 9.80 22.57 -47.59
C THR A 67 10.71 22.24 -46.41
N SER A 68 10.41 21.20 -45.65
CA SER A 68 11.38 20.50 -44.79
C SER A 68 10.79 19.17 -44.35
N ILE A 69 11.59 18.10 -44.47
CA ILE A 69 11.20 16.71 -44.18
C ILE A 69 10.90 16.50 -42.69
N GLU A 70 11.27 17.45 -41.83
CA GLU A 70 11.05 17.45 -40.37
C GLU A 70 9.63 17.86 -39.94
N GLN A 71 8.77 18.37 -40.85
CA GLN A 71 7.51 19.03 -40.49
C GLN A 71 6.23 18.17 -40.60
N ALA A 72 6.31 16.86 -40.81
CA ALA A 72 5.12 16.02 -41.04
C ALA A 72 4.95 14.83 -40.08
N LEU A 73 5.72 14.75 -38.99
CA LEU A 73 5.46 13.72 -37.98
C LEU A 73 4.17 14.06 -37.21
N HIS A 74 3.31 13.06 -37.08
CA HIS A 74 2.06 13.22 -36.35
C HIS A 74 2.35 13.40 -34.85
N VAL A 75 1.98 14.56 -34.31
CA VAL A 75 2.13 14.88 -32.88
C VAL A 75 0.85 14.52 -32.14
N ILE A 76 0.95 13.64 -31.15
CA ILE A 76 -0.17 13.28 -30.28
C ILE A 76 0.05 13.92 -28.90
N PRO A 77 -0.82 14.86 -28.49
CA PRO A 77 -0.79 15.37 -27.13
C PRO A 77 -1.26 14.28 -26.15
N VAL A 78 -0.56 14.15 -25.03
CA VAL A 78 -0.94 13.29 -23.91
C VAL A 78 -1.12 14.12 -22.64
N SER A 79 -1.79 13.57 -21.63
CA SER A 79 -2.08 14.32 -20.39
C SER A 79 -1.00 14.19 -19.31
N GLU A 80 -0.05 13.29 -19.51
CA GLU A 80 1.05 13.03 -18.59
C GLU A 80 2.13 14.10 -18.77
N ASP A 81 2.75 14.49 -17.66
CA ASP A 81 3.89 15.38 -17.67
C ASP A 81 5.14 14.69 -18.21
N LYS A 82 6.20 15.47 -18.42
CA LYS A 82 7.48 14.98 -18.92
C LYS A 82 8.03 13.81 -18.09
N SER A 83 7.95 13.88 -16.77
CA SER A 83 8.55 12.86 -15.88
C SER A 83 7.82 11.52 -15.97
N THR A 84 6.49 11.57 -15.92
CA THR A 84 5.62 10.40 -15.98
C THR A 84 5.70 9.75 -17.35
N LEU A 85 5.66 10.54 -18.43
CA LEU A 85 5.75 10.03 -19.79
C LEU A 85 7.12 9.41 -20.07
N ALA A 86 8.22 10.07 -19.68
CA ALA A 86 9.56 9.52 -19.82
C ALA A 86 9.70 8.16 -19.10
N SER A 87 9.18 8.08 -17.87
CA SER A 87 9.23 6.85 -17.07
C SER A 87 8.43 5.72 -17.69
N LEU A 88 7.24 6.03 -18.21
CA LEU A 88 6.38 5.06 -18.90
C LEU A 88 7.04 4.53 -20.17
N LEU A 89 7.63 5.42 -20.97
CA LEU A 89 8.35 5.04 -22.18
C LEU A 89 9.59 4.21 -21.86
N LYS A 90 10.35 4.57 -20.83
CA LYS A 90 11.52 3.78 -20.40
C LYS A 90 11.17 2.33 -20.02
N LEU A 91 9.96 2.07 -19.50
CA LEU A 91 9.48 0.71 -19.24
C LEU A 91 9.08 -0.06 -20.52
N CYS A 92 8.81 0.65 -21.62
CA CYS A 92 8.43 0.06 -22.91
C CYS A 92 9.64 -0.23 -23.81
N TYR A 93 10.72 0.54 -23.63
CA TYR A 93 11.93 0.46 -24.45
C TYR A 93 12.99 -0.43 -23.78
N PRO A 94 13.81 -1.16 -24.57
CA PRO A 94 14.88 -2.00 -24.06
C PRO A 94 16.09 -1.15 -23.60
N LEU A 95 15.91 -0.37 -22.53
CA LEU A 95 16.93 0.50 -21.96
C LEU A 95 17.57 -0.13 -20.72
N GLU A 96 18.84 0.17 -20.47
CA GLU A 96 19.61 -0.41 -19.35
C GLU A 96 19.23 0.18 -17.97
N GLU A 97 18.68 1.39 -17.95
CA GLU A 97 18.39 2.10 -16.70
C GLU A 97 16.96 1.86 -16.20
N TYR A 98 16.85 1.33 -14.98
CA TYR A 98 15.60 1.33 -14.23
C TYR A 98 15.49 2.60 -13.39
N PRO A 99 14.47 3.45 -13.63
CA PRO A 99 14.23 4.63 -12.81
C PRO A 99 13.91 4.26 -11.35
N VAL A 100 14.40 5.07 -10.42
CA VAL A 100 13.98 5.06 -9.01
C VAL A 100 12.79 5.99 -8.87
N PHE A 101 11.73 5.53 -8.23
CA PHE A 101 10.51 6.31 -8.05
C PHE A 101 10.25 6.64 -6.57
N THR A 102 9.76 7.85 -6.34
CA THR A 102 8.99 8.16 -5.15
C THR A 102 7.60 7.52 -5.21
N ILE A 103 6.90 7.48 -4.07
CA ILE A 103 5.54 6.92 -4.00
C ILE A 103 4.55 7.67 -4.93
N PRO A 104 4.50 9.01 -4.96
CA PRO A 104 3.65 9.72 -5.91
C PRO A 104 3.98 9.40 -7.36
N GLU A 105 5.26 9.38 -7.72
CA GLU A 105 5.71 9.11 -9.10
C GLU A 105 5.31 7.72 -9.58
N VAL A 106 5.48 6.67 -8.75
CA VAL A 106 5.09 5.31 -9.15
C VAL A 106 3.58 5.17 -9.29
N LEU A 107 2.78 5.87 -8.47
CA LEU A 107 1.32 5.86 -8.60
C LEU A 107 0.86 6.59 -9.86
N LEU A 108 1.46 7.73 -10.20
CA LEU A 108 1.18 8.43 -11.46
C LEU A 108 1.57 7.59 -12.67
N LEU A 109 2.72 6.89 -12.60
CA LEU A 109 3.15 5.95 -13.61
C LEU A 109 2.18 4.77 -13.76
N ALA A 110 1.73 4.18 -12.65
CA ALA A 110 0.74 3.10 -12.66
C ALA A 110 -0.59 3.57 -13.28
N ALA A 111 -1.04 4.79 -12.95
CA ALA A 111 -2.23 5.39 -13.53
C ALA A 111 -2.10 5.59 -15.05
N ALA A 112 -0.97 6.10 -15.52
CA ALA A 112 -0.68 6.28 -16.93
C ALA A 112 -0.61 4.92 -17.67
N ALA A 113 0.07 3.93 -17.08
CA ALA A 113 0.15 2.59 -17.64
C ALA A 113 -1.23 1.93 -17.75
N LYS A 114 -2.08 2.07 -16.72
CA LYS A 114 -3.47 1.58 -16.74
C LYS A 114 -4.29 2.31 -17.80
N LYS A 115 -4.16 3.63 -17.91
CA LYS A 115 -4.88 4.46 -18.90
C LYS A 115 -4.56 4.05 -20.35
N TYR A 116 -3.31 3.69 -20.62
CA TYR A 116 -2.85 3.28 -21.95
C TYR A 116 -2.84 1.76 -22.16
N ASP A 117 -3.52 0.98 -21.31
CA ASP A 117 -3.55 -0.49 -21.39
C ASP A 117 -2.14 -1.13 -21.48
N MET A 118 -1.14 -0.56 -20.81
CA MET A 118 0.24 -1.05 -20.80
C MET A 118 0.46 -2.04 -19.64
N ASP A 119 -0.08 -3.25 -19.75
CA ASP A 119 -0.11 -4.25 -18.68
C ASP A 119 1.25 -4.51 -18.02
N ARG A 120 2.32 -4.64 -18.83
CA ARG A 120 3.68 -4.88 -18.29
C ARG A 120 4.19 -3.71 -17.47
N ALA A 121 3.97 -2.49 -17.94
CA ALA A 121 4.38 -1.28 -17.22
C ALA A 121 3.57 -1.13 -15.94
N TYR A 122 2.25 -1.39 -15.99
CA TYR A 122 1.38 -1.36 -14.82
C TYR A 122 1.82 -2.38 -13.76
N GLN A 123 2.08 -3.63 -14.16
CA GLN A 123 2.58 -4.67 -13.27
C GLN A 123 3.93 -4.31 -12.64
N ALA A 124 4.86 -3.76 -13.42
CA ALA A 124 6.15 -3.31 -12.92
C ALA A 124 5.99 -2.18 -11.87
N SER A 125 5.17 -1.16 -12.17
CA SER A 125 4.90 -0.07 -11.24
C SER A 125 4.19 -0.56 -9.97
N SER A 126 3.21 -1.45 -10.08
CA SER A 126 2.47 -1.99 -8.95
C SER A 126 3.37 -2.82 -8.03
N GLN A 127 4.27 -3.64 -8.61
CA GLN A 127 5.27 -4.38 -7.85
C GLN A 127 6.28 -3.46 -7.16
N PHE A 128 6.73 -2.40 -7.83
CA PHE A 128 7.62 -1.41 -7.22
C PHE A 128 6.93 -0.72 -6.04
N PHE A 129 5.70 -0.25 -6.23
CA PHE A 129 4.89 0.38 -5.20
C PHE A 129 4.72 -0.54 -3.97
N ALA A 130 4.26 -1.78 -4.19
CA ALA A 130 4.00 -2.74 -3.12
C ALA A 130 5.26 -3.13 -2.32
N ARG A 131 6.44 -3.08 -2.94
CA ARG A 131 7.72 -3.41 -2.30
C ARG A 131 8.46 -2.19 -1.75
N SER A 132 7.98 -0.98 -2.00
CA SER A 132 8.68 0.24 -1.63
C SER A 132 8.66 0.44 -0.11
N PRO A 133 9.82 0.51 0.57
CA PRO A 133 9.88 0.81 2.00
C PRO A 133 9.31 2.20 2.33
N ALA A 134 9.34 3.13 1.36
CA ALA A 134 8.82 4.48 1.53
C ALA A 134 7.29 4.52 1.74
N LEU A 135 6.56 3.46 1.34
CA LEU A 135 5.12 3.36 1.58
C LEU A 135 4.79 3.39 3.07
N ALA A 136 5.62 2.75 3.90
CA ALA A 136 5.42 2.73 5.34
C ALA A 136 5.61 4.12 5.98
N ALA A 137 6.25 5.07 5.28
CA ALA A 137 6.47 6.44 5.76
C ALA A 137 5.23 7.33 5.55
N TYR A 138 4.51 7.18 4.44
CA TYR A 138 3.37 8.02 4.06
C TYR A 138 2.20 7.22 3.45
N PRO A 139 1.61 6.27 4.19
CA PRO A 139 0.60 5.37 3.65
C PRO A 139 -0.75 6.04 3.36
N ALA A 140 -1.14 7.07 4.10
CA ALA A 140 -2.40 7.78 3.87
C ALA A 140 -2.31 8.68 2.63
N THR A 141 -1.18 9.35 2.42
CA THR A 141 -0.91 10.07 1.16
C THR A 141 -0.96 9.11 -0.04
N ALA A 142 -0.30 7.96 0.05
CA ALA A 142 -0.33 6.93 -0.99
C ALA A 142 -1.76 6.47 -1.30
N TYR A 143 -2.56 6.23 -0.26
CA TYR A 143 -3.97 5.86 -0.38
C TYR A 143 -4.78 6.94 -1.11
N GLY A 144 -4.60 8.22 -0.76
CA GLY A 144 -5.28 9.35 -1.39
C GLY A 144 -4.99 9.45 -2.88
N ILE A 145 -3.70 9.40 -3.24
CA ILE A 145 -3.26 9.42 -4.65
C ILE A 145 -3.84 8.21 -5.40
N ALA A 146 -3.76 7.00 -4.83
CA ALA A 146 -4.30 5.81 -5.46
C ALA A 146 -5.82 5.91 -5.69
N CYS A 147 -6.58 6.44 -4.73
CA CYS A 147 -8.01 6.69 -4.87
C CYS A 147 -8.32 7.70 -5.98
N LYS A 148 -7.59 8.82 -6.00
CA LYS A 148 -7.73 9.88 -7.01
C LYS A 148 -7.52 9.38 -8.43
N HIS A 149 -6.63 8.38 -8.60
CA HIS A 149 -6.31 7.79 -9.89
C HIS A 149 -7.03 6.45 -10.16
N HIS A 150 -8.02 6.07 -9.35
CA HIS A 150 -8.78 4.81 -9.51
C HIS A 150 -7.89 3.55 -9.55
N LEU A 151 -6.85 3.55 -8.72
CA LEU A 151 -5.90 2.46 -8.52
C LEU A 151 -6.32 1.64 -7.29
N GLU A 152 -7.33 0.78 -7.47
CA GLU A 152 -8.00 0.08 -6.38
C GLU A 152 -7.07 -0.86 -5.59
N GLU A 153 -6.19 -1.58 -6.28
CA GLU A 153 -5.25 -2.50 -5.64
C GLU A 153 -4.18 -1.74 -4.85
N GLU A 154 -3.62 -0.68 -5.43
CA GLU A 154 -2.67 0.20 -4.75
C GLU A 154 -3.30 0.89 -3.54
N ALA A 155 -4.56 1.32 -3.65
CA ALA A 155 -5.32 1.88 -2.54
C ALA A 155 -5.51 0.84 -1.42
N ARG A 156 -5.85 -0.40 -1.76
CA ARG A 156 -5.99 -1.49 -0.77
C ARG A 156 -4.67 -1.76 -0.03
N ILE A 157 -3.55 -1.80 -0.76
CA ILE A 157 -2.22 -1.98 -0.19
C ILE A 157 -1.87 -0.82 0.76
N ALA A 158 -2.11 0.42 0.34
CA ALA A 158 -1.87 1.60 1.16
C ALA A 158 -2.76 1.63 2.42
N ALA A 159 -4.04 1.30 2.29
CA ALA A 159 -4.99 1.23 3.41
C ALA A 159 -4.56 0.20 4.46
N LEU A 160 -4.04 -0.95 4.04
CA LEU A 160 -3.45 -1.94 4.96
C LEU A 160 -2.25 -1.38 5.70
N GLN A 161 -1.39 -0.60 5.04
CA GLN A 161 -0.24 0.02 5.70
C GLN A 161 -0.67 1.07 6.74
N CYS A 162 -1.77 1.79 6.52
CA CYS A 162 -2.35 2.72 7.50
C CYS A 162 -2.73 2.04 8.82
N LEU A 163 -3.03 0.73 8.83
CA LEU A 163 -3.38 0.00 10.07
C LEU A 163 -2.21 -0.09 11.08
N ASN A 164 -0.97 0.10 10.62
CA ASN A 164 0.23 0.15 11.48
C ASN A 164 0.39 1.48 12.22
N ARG A 165 -0.53 2.42 12.03
CA ARG A 165 -0.54 3.73 12.70
C ARG A 165 -1.93 4.02 13.28
N PRO A 166 -2.02 4.85 14.33
CA PRO A 166 -3.30 5.38 14.73
C PRO A 166 -3.83 6.41 13.72
N MET A 167 -5.15 6.60 13.74
CA MET A 167 -5.89 7.39 12.75
C MET A 167 -6.44 8.68 13.34
N SER A 168 -5.75 9.28 14.32
CA SER A 168 -6.11 10.60 14.82
C SER A 168 -5.73 11.69 13.82
N LEU A 169 -6.29 12.89 13.99
CA LEU A 169 -5.94 14.04 13.15
C LEU A 169 -4.47 14.44 13.33
N GLU A 170 -3.96 14.32 14.56
CA GLU A 170 -2.57 14.57 14.91
C GLU A 170 -1.62 13.56 14.26
N ASP A 171 -2.02 12.27 14.20
CA ASP A 171 -1.21 11.22 13.58
C ASP A 171 -1.12 11.37 12.06
N LEU A 172 -2.25 11.71 11.42
CA LEU A 172 -2.30 11.90 9.98
C LEU A 172 -1.56 13.17 9.52
N SER A 173 -1.55 14.21 10.34
CA SER A 173 -0.79 15.45 10.14
C SER A 173 -0.86 15.98 8.69
N THR A 174 0.28 16.05 8.00
CA THR A 174 0.38 16.55 6.62
C THR A 174 -0.19 15.60 5.58
N GLU A 175 -0.31 14.30 5.88
CA GLU A 175 -0.83 13.32 4.92
C GLU A 175 -2.29 13.61 4.53
N MET A 176 -3.07 14.23 5.42
CA MET A 176 -4.45 14.66 5.16
C MET A 176 -4.61 15.65 4.02
N GLN A 177 -3.57 16.42 3.66
CA GLN A 177 -3.66 17.41 2.59
C GLN A 177 -3.82 16.76 1.21
N GLU A 178 -3.34 15.52 1.07
CA GLU A 178 -3.31 14.78 -0.20
C GLU A 178 -4.49 13.80 -0.34
N VAL A 179 -5.33 13.69 0.69
CA VAL A 179 -6.48 12.78 0.71
C VAL A 179 -7.76 13.60 0.66
N ASP A 180 -8.58 13.39 -0.37
CA ASP A 180 -9.88 14.04 -0.43
C ASP A 180 -10.79 13.58 0.72
N GLY A 181 -11.79 14.41 1.08
CA GLY A 181 -12.64 14.14 2.25
C GLY A 181 -13.40 12.81 2.17
N ARG A 182 -13.75 12.33 0.96
CA ARG A 182 -14.45 11.06 0.78
C ARG A 182 -13.49 9.89 0.97
N ALA A 183 -12.30 9.95 0.37
CA ALA A 183 -11.25 8.96 0.53
C ALA A 183 -10.84 8.85 2.00
N LEU A 184 -10.65 9.98 2.69
CA LEU A 184 -10.31 10.01 4.12
C LEU A 184 -11.39 9.35 4.97
N TYR A 185 -12.67 9.67 4.70
CA TYR A 185 -13.78 9.04 5.39
C TYR A 185 -13.84 7.52 5.17
N CYS A 186 -13.62 7.06 3.94
CA CYS A 186 -13.57 5.62 3.63
C CYS A 186 -12.41 4.93 4.35
N LEU A 187 -11.22 5.54 4.36
CA LEU A 187 -10.05 5.02 5.08
C LEU A 187 -10.30 4.95 6.59
N TRP A 188 -10.89 5.99 7.18
CA TRP A 188 -11.25 6.00 8.59
C TRP A 188 -12.26 4.91 8.95
N GLN A 189 -13.30 4.72 8.12
CA GLN A 189 -14.27 3.64 8.32
C GLN A 189 -13.61 2.26 8.24
N TYR A 190 -12.74 2.05 7.26
CA TYR A 190 -11.99 0.81 7.09
C TYR A 190 -11.11 0.52 8.31
N HIS A 191 -10.32 1.51 8.75
CA HIS A 191 -9.46 1.41 9.94
C HIS A 191 -10.27 1.04 11.18
N ARG A 192 -11.41 1.71 11.40
CA ARG A 192 -12.31 1.43 12.52
C ARG A 192 -12.88 0.00 12.49
N LYS A 193 -13.36 -0.47 11.33
CA LYS A 193 -13.85 -1.85 11.18
C LYS A 193 -12.75 -2.87 11.51
N CYS A 194 -11.52 -2.60 11.06
CA CYS A 194 -10.36 -3.44 11.38
C CYS A 194 -10.06 -3.43 12.88
N ALA A 195 -10.11 -2.25 13.53
CA ALA A 195 -9.93 -2.10 14.97
C ALA A 195 -10.99 -2.83 15.79
N ASP A 196 -12.26 -2.75 15.40
CA ASP A 196 -13.35 -3.46 16.08
C ASP A 196 -13.13 -4.97 15.98
N LYS A 197 -12.86 -5.51 14.77
CA LYS A 197 -12.58 -6.94 14.59
C LYS A 197 -11.33 -7.40 15.33
N ALA A 198 -10.21 -6.71 15.16
CA ALA A 198 -8.94 -7.12 15.76
C ALA A 198 -8.99 -7.04 17.29
N SER A 199 -9.55 -5.98 17.86
CA SER A 199 -9.64 -5.83 19.32
C SER A 199 -10.63 -6.82 19.95
N SER A 200 -11.67 -7.26 19.24
CA SER A 200 -12.61 -8.28 19.75
C SER A 200 -11.94 -9.62 20.05
N LEU A 201 -10.89 -9.99 19.31
CA LEU A 201 -10.09 -11.20 19.58
C LEU A 201 -9.45 -11.18 20.97
N ALA A 202 -9.27 -10.00 21.57
CA ALA A 202 -8.71 -9.86 22.91
C ALA A 202 -9.74 -9.99 24.05
N THR A 203 -11.03 -10.11 23.71
CA THR A 203 -12.14 -10.30 24.66
C THR A 203 -12.95 -11.56 24.38
N GLU A 204 -12.99 -12.00 23.12
CA GLU A 204 -13.70 -13.18 22.64
C GLU A 204 -12.68 -14.24 22.22
N PHE A 205 -12.51 -15.27 23.05
CA PHE A 205 -11.42 -16.25 22.91
C PHE A 205 -11.83 -17.53 22.16
N SER A 206 -12.93 -17.50 21.41
CA SER A 206 -13.44 -18.65 20.65
C SER A 206 -12.49 -19.12 19.53
N TRP A 207 -11.50 -18.29 19.16
CA TRP A 207 -10.44 -18.61 18.20
C TRP A 207 -9.23 -19.31 18.84
N ILE A 208 -9.15 -19.34 20.19
CA ILE A 208 -8.03 -19.93 20.91
C ILE A 208 -8.25 -21.44 21.01
N GLU A 209 -7.45 -22.18 20.26
CA GLU A 209 -7.44 -23.64 20.24
C GLU A 209 -6.20 -24.21 20.97
N ARG A 210 -6.22 -25.52 21.20
CA ARG A 210 -5.06 -26.27 21.71
C ARG A 210 -3.93 -26.28 20.68
N ARG A 211 -2.69 -26.27 21.15
CA ARG A 211 -1.51 -26.40 20.29
C ARG A 211 -1.00 -27.83 20.34
N SER A 212 -1.20 -28.60 19.27
CA SER A 212 -0.85 -30.03 19.24
C SER A 212 -1.47 -30.81 20.40
N ASP A 213 -2.79 -30.61 20.59
CA ASP A 213 -3.60 -31.17 21.69
C ASP A 213 -3.23 -30.69 23.11
N GLU A 214 -2.23 -29.83 23.26
CA GLU A 214 -1.83 -29.25 24.55
C GLU A 214 -2.49 -27.89 24.83
N ILE A 215 -2.81 -27.66 26.10
CA ILE A 215 -3.23 -26.36 26.63
C ILE A 215 -2.01 -25.44 26.68
N TRP A 216 -2.18 -24.18 26.30
CA TRP A 216 -1.12 -23.18 26.34
C TRP A 216 -0.55 -23.00 27.76
N ASN A 217 0.75 -22.72 27.85
CA ASN A 217 1.46 -22.53 29.13
C ASN A 217 0.86 -21.42 30.03
N TRP A 218 0.17 -20.44 29.43
CA TRP A 218 -0.56 -19.41 30.16
C TRP A 218 -1.82 -19.92 30.88
N ALA A 219 -2.32 -21.11 30.54
CA ALA A 219 -3.52 -21.75 31.11
C ALA A 219 -3.30 -23.18 31.65
N LYS A 220 -2.10 -23.76 31.49
CA LYS A 220 -1.81 -25.15 31.88
C LYS A 220 -2.04 -25.39 33.37
N ALA A 221 -2.93 -26.33 33.68
CA ALA A 221 -3.27 -26.77 35.03
C ALA A 221 -2.28 -27.85 35.51
N ASN A 222 -1.20 -27.43 36.16
CA ASN A 222 -0.39 -28.21 37.12
C ASN A 222 0.95 -27.52 37.32
N THR A 223 0.94 -26.49 38.14
CA THR A 223 2.17 -25.98 38.70
C THR A 223 1.92 -25.91 40.19
N GLU A 224 2.16 -27.03 40.88
CA GLU A 224 1.75 -27.31 42.26
C GLU A 224 2.22 -26.25 43.29
N ASN A 225 3.08 -25.32 42.87
CA ASN A 225 3.61 -24.24 43.70
C ASN A 225 3.21 -22.82 43.26
N CYS A 226 2.31 -22.64 42.27
CA CYS A 226 1.91 -21.32 41.82
C CYS A 226 0.62 -20.83 42.49
N ARG A 227 0.76 -19.81 43.33
CA ARG A 227 -0.36 -19.11 44.01
C ARG A 227 -0.81 -17.81 43.33
N CYS A 228 -0.27 -17.48 42.16
CA CYS A 228 -0.72 -16.32 41.39
C CYS A 228 -2.20 -16.41 41.03
N ASP A 229 -2.83 -15.24 40.88
CA ASP A 229 -4.23 -15.12 40.49
C ASP A 229 -4.47 -15.73 39.10
N LYS A 230 -5.65 -16.33 38.98
CA LYS A 230 -6.13 -16.98 37.76
C LYS A 230 -7.57 -16.57 37.51
N LYS A 231 -7.91 -16.38 36.25
CA LYS A 231 -9.26 -16.07 35.80
C LYS A 231 -9.74 -17.15 34.86
N THR A 232 -10.97 -17.62 35.06
CA THR A 232 -11.60 -18.53 34.09
C THR A 232 -11.91 -17.76 32.81
N VAL A 233 -11.47 -18.30 31.69
CA VAL A 233 -11.78 -17.79 30.34
C VAL A 233 -12.35 -18.92 29.50
N ARG A 234 -13.38 -18.58 28.71
CA ARG A 234 -14.02 -19.51 27.78
C ARG A 234 -13.30 -19.43 26.43
N VAL A 235 -12.75 -20.54 25.95
CA VAL A 235 -12.01 -20.61 24.67
C VAL A 235 -12.77 -21.39 23.60
N ALA A 236 -12.12 -21.78 22.50
CA ALA A 236 -12.71 -22.61 21.45
C ALA A 236 -13.34 -23.90 22.01
N ASN A 237 -14.28 -24.48 21.28
CA ASN A 237 -15.03 -25.69 21.66
C ASN A 237 -15.81 -25.58 22.98
N GLY A 238 -15.96 -24.37 23.53
CA GLY A 238 -16.67 -24.14 24.78
C GLY A 238 -15.90 -24.56 26.03
N GLU A 239 -14.59 -24.82 25.93
CA GLU A 239 -13.73 -25.18 27.06
C GLU A 239 -13.49 -23.99 28.00
N ASP A 240 -13.46 -24.23 29.30
CA ASP A 240 -13.09 -23.25 30.32
C ASP A 240 -11.65 -23.48 30.79
N TRP A 241 -10.78 -22.49 30.59
CA TRP A 241 -9.37 -22.53 30.96
C TRP A 241 -9.05 -21.54 32.08
N LEU A 242 -8.09 -21.86 32.95
CA LEU A 242 -7.64 -20.98 34.04
C LEU A 242 -6.46 -20.13 33.59
N ALA A 243 -6.74 -18.98 32.99
CA ALA A 243 -5.72 -18.06 32.50
C ALA A 243 -4.99 -17.37 33.67
N ARG A 244 -3.67 -17.32 33.59
CA ARG A 244 -2.81 -16.60 34.55
C ARG A 244 -2.95 -15.09 34.36
N GLU A 245 -2.85 -14.36 35.47
CA GLU A 245 -3.04 -12.91 35.49
C GLU A 245 -2.09 -12.14 34.53
N TRP A 246 -0.84 -12.58 34.37
CA TRP A 246 0.08 -11.94 33.43
C TRP A 246 -0.42 -12.07 31.98
N TRP A 247 -1.10 -13.15 31.61
CA TRP A 247 -1.66 -13.29 30.27
C TRP A 247 -2.91 -12.42 30.11
N THR A 248 -3.79 -12.36 31.11
CA THR A 248 -4.98 -11.49 31.03
C THR A 248 -4.60 -10.02 30.93
N SER A 249 -3.58 -9.58 31.69
CA SER A 249 -3.03 -8.22 31.56
C SER A 249 -2.40 -7.96 30.19
N TYR A 250 -1.83 -8.98 29.53
CA TYR A 250 -1.39 -8.85 28.13
C TYR A 250 -2.57 -8.64 27.19
N MET A 251 -3.62 -9.46 27.30
CA MET A 251 -4.80 -9.36 26.44
C MET A 251 -5.48 -7.98 26.58
N GLU A 252 -5.56 -7.43 27.79
CA GLU A 252 -6.06 -6.07 28.03
C GLU A 252 -5.24 -5.00 27.29
N ARG A 253 -3.90 -5.04 27.41
CA ARG A 253 -3.02 -4.10 26.70
C ARG A 253 -3.05 -4.29 25.19
N ALA A 254 -3.13 -5.54 24.73
CA ALA A 254 -3.26 -5.86 23.31
C ALA A 254 -4.57 -5.32 22.75
N ARG A 255 -5.68 -5.46 23.47
CA ARG A 255 -6.98 -4.86 23.12
C ARG A 255 -6.86 -3.35 22.93
N GLU A 256 -6.32 -2.65 23.92
CA GLU A 256 -6.13 -1.19 23.86
C GLU A 256 -5.22 -0.79 22.70
N GLY A 257 -4.12 -1.53 22.48
CA GLY A 257 -3.24 -1.34 21.35
C GLY A 257 -3.99 -1.49 20.02
N LEU A 258 -4.77 -2.55 19.85
CA LEU A 258 -5.50 -2.86 18.61
C LEU A 258 -6.63 -1.88 18.32
N THR A 259 -7.24 -1.26 19.34
CA THR A 259 -8.21 -0.18 19.12
C THR A 259 -7.59 1.05 18.45
N LYS A 260 -6.29 1.27 18.66
CA LYS A 260 -5.55 2.40 18.08
C LYS A 260 -4.84 2.00 16.79
N THR A 261 -4.20 0.83 16.80
CA THR A 261 -3.32 0.35 15.74
C THR A 261 -3.68 -1.10 15.45
N PRO A 262 -4.67 -1.35 14.57
CA PRO A 262 -5.18 -2.68 14.29
C PRO A 262 -4.25 -3.46 13.35
N ALA A 263 -3.05 -3.76 13.83
CA ALA A 263 -2.03 -4.50 13.10
C ALA A 263 -1.52 -5.67 13.94
N SER A 264 -1.13 -6.75 13.28
CA SER A 264 -0.50 -7.92 13.92
C SER A 264 0.82 -7.57 14.63
N THR A 265 1.52 -6.55 14.16
CA THR A 265 2.71 -5.99 14.82
C THR A 265 2.41 -5.38 16.19
N THR A 266 1.17 -4.94 16.45
CA THR A 266 0.78 -4.38 17.74
C THR A 266 0.85 -5.42 18.85
N VAL A 267 0.31 -6.63 18.62
CA VAL A 267 0.23 -7.67 19.67
C VAL A 267 1.57 -8.37 19.93
N THR A 268 2.53 -8.23 19.01
CA THR A 268 3.91 -8.73 19.12
C THR A 268 4.90 -7.67 19.59
N ALA A 269 4.47 -6.41 19.74
CA ALA A 269 5.35 -5.33 20.16
C ALA A 269 5.85 -5.55 21.59
N LEU A 270 7.15 -5.28 21.81
CA LEU A 270 7.80 -5.45 23.12
C LEU A 270 7.07 -4.67 24.24
N ARG A 271 6.61 -3.46 23.95
CA ARG A 271 5.81 -2.63 24.89
C ARG A 271 4.52 -3.29 25.37
N ILE A 272 3.94 -4.19 24.56
CA ILE A 272 2.72 -4.92 24.91
C ILE A 272 3.07 -6.20 25.67
N LEU A 273 4.12 -6.92 25.23
CA LEU A 273 4.53 -8.21 25.81
C LEU A 273 5.28 -8.10 27.14
N TYR A 274 6.31 -7.25 27.18
CA TYR A 274 7.29 -7.20 28.26
C TYR A 274 6.68 -7.02 29.66
N PRO A 275 5.67 -6.15 29.88
CA PRO A 275 5.08 -5.98 31.22
C PRO A 275 4.44 -7.26 31.78
N SER A 276 4.01 -8.20 30.93
CA SER A 276 3.51 -9.51 31.39
C SER A 276 4.62 -10.45 31.81
N ILE A 277 5.77 -10.41 31.13
CA ILE A 277 6.94 -11.20 31.50
C ILE A 277 7.48 -10.70 32.84
N GLU A 278 7.57 -9.38 33.02
CA GLU A 278 7.96 -8.75 34.27
C GLU A 278 7.00 -9.11 35.41
N LYS A 279 5.68 -9.04 35.16
CA LYS A 279 4.65 -9.43 36.13
C LYS A 279 4.74 -10.89 36.57
N ALA A 280 5.21 -11.78 35.70
CA ALA A 280 5.42 -13.19 36.02
C ALA A 280 6.71 -13.44 36.84
N GLY A 281 7.67 -12.52 36.80
CA GLY A 281 9.02 -12.65 37.38
C GLY A 281 9.08 -13.06 38.86
N PRO A 282 8.30 -12.46 39.77
CA PRO A 282 8.34 -12.80 41.19
C PRO A 282 7.93 -14.24 41.54
N CYS A 283 7.24 -14.95 40.64
CA CYS A 283 6.79 -16.31 40.87
C CYS A 283 7.77 -17.31 40.25
N GLY A 284 8.34 -18.20 41.08
CA GLY A 284 9.32 -19.22 40.64
C GLY A 284 8.82 -20.20 39.58
N VAL A 285 7.51 -20.28 39.36
CA VAL A 285 6.89 -21.03 38.26
C VAL A 285 6.63 -20.13 37.06
N CYS A 286 5.89 -19.03 37.23
CA CYS A 286 5.45 -18.20 36.11
C CYS A 286 6.64 -17.60 35.36
N CYS A 287 7.74 -17.27 36.04
CA CYS A 287 8.95 -16.74 35.41
C CYS A 287 9.58 -17.71 34.40
N GLN A 288 9.43 -19.03 34.60
CA GLN A 288 9.96 -20.05 33.69
C GLN A 288 9.09 -20.23 32.44
N LEU A 289 7.79 -19.91 32.54
CA LEU A 289 6.81 -20.13 31.47
C LEU A 289 6.57 -18.87 30.63
N ALA A 290 6.58 -17.69 31.27
CA ALA A 290 6.00 -16.49 30.69
C ALA A 290 6.69 -16.05 29.40
N ALA A 291 8.03 -16.06 29.33
CA ALA A 291 8.73 -15.58 28.14
C ALA A 291 8.38 -16.39 26.88
N GLU A 292 8.50 -17.72 26.94
CA GLU A 292 8.20 -18.62 25.81
C GLU A 292 6.70 -18.63 25.48
N ALA A 293 5.84 -18.64 26.50
CA ALA A 293 4.39 -18.57 26.33
C ALA A 293 3.96 -17.26 25.66
N MET A 294 4.51 -16.12 26.10
CA MET A 294 4.16 -14.81 25.56
C MET A 294 4.58 -14.67 24.10
N ILE A 295 5.81 -15.04 23.76
CA ILE A 295 6.33 -14.92 22.38
C ILE A 295 5.57 -15.86 21.44
N SER A 296 5.38 -17.12 21.82
CA SER A 296 4.69 -18.09 20.96
C SER A 296 3.21 -17.73 20.79
N PHE A 297 2.53 -17.32 21.85
CA PHE A 297 1.12 -16.94 21.80
C PHE A 297 0.92 -15.64 21.02
N SER A 298 1.77 -14.62 21.21
CA SER A 298 1.64 -13.36 20.48
C SER A 298 1.80 -13.54 18.97
N ASN A 299 2.66 -14.46 18.53
CA ASN A 299 2.81 -14.79 17.12
C ASN A 299 1.58 -15.52 16.57
N HIS A 300 0.93 -16.36 17.37
CA HIS A 300 -0.33 -16.98 16.99
C HIS A 300 -1.47 -15.95 16.93
N PHE A 301 -1.54 -15.06 17.92
CA PHE A 301 -2.49 -13.95 17.96
C PHE A 301 -2.31 -13.01 16.75
N ALA A 302 -1.07 -12.65 16.42
CA ALA A 302 -0.74 -11.85 15.23
C ALA A 302 -1.34 -12.44 13.94
N LYS A 303 -1.21 -13.75 13.73
CA LYS A 303 -1.81 -14.43 12.55
C LYS A 303 -3.34 -14.32 12.55
N GLN A 304 -3.97 -14.41 13.71
CA GLN A 304 -5.43 -14.29 13.82
C GLN A 304 -5.91 -12.87 13.58
N VAL A 305 -5.13 -11.86 13.99
CA VAL A 305 -5.37 -10.45 13.63
C VAL A 305 -5.35 -10.28 12.11
N ASP A 306 -4.31 -10.79 11.43
CA ASP A 306 -4.22 -10.71 9.96
C ASP A 306 -5.40 -11.41 9.27
N LEU A 307 -5.80 -12.60 9.75
CA LEU A 307 -6.95 -13.34 9.22
C LEU A 307 -8.27 -12.58 9.37
N GLN A 308 -8.49 -11.90 10.51
CA GLN A 308 -9.71 -11.11 10.72
C GLN A 308 -9.74 -9.84 9.88
N ILE A 309 -8.59 -9.17 9.73
CA ILE A 309 -8.44 -7.97 8.88
C ILE A 309 -8.68 -8.33 7.41
N ALA A 310 -8.18 -9.47 6.93
CA ALA A 310 -8.39 -9.91 5.56
C ALA A 310 -9.87 -10.15 5.19
N GLN A 311 -10.75 -10.31 6.19
CA GLN A 311 -12.20 -10.45 6.01
C GLN A 311 -12.94 -9.11 6.01
N VAL A 312 -12.24 -7.98 6.20
CA VAL A 312 -12.84 -6.64 6.17
C VAL A 312 -12.81 -6.14 4.73
N SER A 313 -14.00 -5.96 4.16
CA SER A 313 -14.22 -5.31 2.86
C SER A 313 -14.30 -3.79 2.98
#